data_AF-A0A8J7XCZ4-F1
#
_entry.id   AF-A0A8J7XCZ4-F1
#
_cell.length_a   1.000
_cell.length_b   1.000
_cell.length_c   1.000
_cell.angle_alpha   90.00
_cell.angle_beta   90.00
_cell.angle_gamma   90.00
#
_symmetry.space_group_name_H-M   'P 1'
#
loop_
_entity.id
_entity.type
_entity.pdbx_description
1 polymer ?
#
loop_
_entity_poly.entity_id
_entity_poly.type
_entity_poly.pdbx_seq_one_letter_code
_entity_poly.pdbx_strand_id
1 'polypeptide(L)'
;MQLDYAEEEDRIERDLKWATESEGRIQSESKRALRRLDERRKAVESELKDLQSKSEHLLGIIDGRIKPSAVDLPEEEANDFRTKLRLRVKGVRGIAIEKAKDDLIPLEERIEKVEDRLDGLNAKASPVEEKMSKTKKALQDLEILLREQRTLLRETRSAHEDVEKMTGIFGWYNPYALSRKALDEVSLSRWRFKNKAKSVMKRGEEVESLENQISEIKDDLRSTLGEAYEVSFLPIVFKSGRSPEGKRFDRDELTIHDVDNLDIKGKIAHHKSLGRKADRLSSLVAERTYFIIDALHRMAHLCEQRVYKLEIVERSRIIERVAARQLERKIEVCNRILNMAESCMTLSTQVGEYLEKRAMVEVGRERAEVTLAEIRSDLLKI
;
A
#
# COMPACT_ATOMS: atom_id res chain seq x y z
N MET A 1 11.15 27.89 5.41
CA MET A 1 9.82 27.73 4.79
C MET A 1 9.26 26.43 5.34
N GLN A 2 8.31 26.49 6.28
CA GLN A 2 7.62 25.27 6.74
C GLN A 2 6.57 24.95 5.68
N LEU A 3 6.71 23.81 5.01
CA LEU A 3 5.65 23.27 4.16
C LEU A 3 4.57 22.70 5.08
N ASP A 4 3.37 23.29 5.05
CA ASP A 4 2.20 22.66 5.65
C ASP A 4 1.71 21.58 4.69
N TYR A 5 2.09 20.32 4.97
CA TYR A 5 1.74 19.18 4.14
C TYR A 5 0.22 18.99 4.01
N ALA A 6 -0.57 19.36 5.03
CA ALA A 6 -2.02 19.21 4.98
C ALA A 6 -2.66 20.24 4.04
N GLU A 7 -2.25 21.51 4.16
CA GLU A 7 -2.73 22.57 3.27
C GLU A 7 -2.36 22.30 1.81
N GLU A 8 -1.16 21.76 1.59
CA GLU A 8 -0.66 21.40 0.27
C GLU A 8 -1.39 20.19 -0.34
N GLU A 9 -1.68 19.15 0.44
CA GLU A 9 -2.54 18.04 -0.01
C GLU A 9 -3.94 18.54 -0.39
N ASP A 10 -4.55 19.40 0.42
CA ASP A 10 -5.86 19.99 0.16
C ASP A 10 -5.86 20.87 -1.10
N ARG A 11 -4.76 21.60 -1.37
CA ARG A 11 -4.62 22.35 -2.63
C ARG A 11 -4.57 21.42 -3.83
N ILE A 12 -3.73 20.39 -3.79
CA ILE A 12 -3.60 19.42 -4.90
C ILE A 12 -4.94 18.73 -5.16
N GLU A 13 -5.68 18.35 -4.12
CA GLU A 13 -7.00 17.74 -4.27
C GLU A 13 -8.03 18.69 -4.89
N ARG A 14 -8.04 19.97 -4.48
CA ARG A 14 -8.89 20.99 -5.10
C ARG A 14 -8.58 21.15 -6.59
N ASP A 15 -7.31 21.16 -6.96
CA ASP A 15 -6.89 21.34 -8.35
C ASP A 15 -7.20 20.10 -9.20
N LEU A 16 -7.04 18.89 -8.65
CA LEU A 16 -7.48 17.65 -9.30
C LEU A 16 -8.98 17.63 -9.54
N LYS A 17 -9.76 18.03 -8.52
CA LYS A 17 -11.22 18.13 -8.64
C LYS A 17 -11.62 19.17 -9.68
N TRP A 18 -10.95 20.32 -9.69
CA TRP A 18 -11.18 21.35 -10.68
C TRP A 18 -10.88 20.87 -12.11
N ALA A 19 -9.76 20.17 -12.33
CA ALA A 19 -9.37 19.68 -13.65
C ALA A 19 -10.39 18.64 -14.18
N THR A 20 -10.77 17.68 -13.34
CA THR A 20 -11.75 16.64 -13.69
C THR A 20 -13.16 17.19 -13.92
N GLU A 21 -13.62 18.11 -13.07
CA GLU A 21 -14.91 18.79 -13.29
C GLU A 21 -14.90 19.66 -14.56
N SER A 22 -13.80 20.36 -14.82
CA SER A 22 -13.66 21.21 -16.02
C SER A 22 -13.67 20.37 -17.30
N GLU A 23 -12.99 19.21 -17.29
CA GLU A 23 -13.04 18.27 -18.40
C GLU A 23 -14.47 17.78 -18.64
N GLY A 24 -15.14 17.32 -17.59
CA GLY A 24 -16.51 16.82 -17.67
C GLY A 24 -17.49 17.87 -18.21
N ARG A 25 -17.40 19.12 -17.72
CA ARG A 25 -18.23 20.23 -18.19
C ARG A 25 -18.00 20.51 -19.66
N ILE A 26 -16.75 20.70 -20.09
CA ILE A 26 -16.45 21.03 -21.49
C ILE A 26 -16.78 19.90 -22.44
N GLN A 27 -16.54 18.65 -22.06
CA GLN A 27 -16.97 17.53 -22.89
C GLN A 27 -18.48 17.53 -23.08
N SER A 28 -19.25 17.83 -22.03
CA SER A 28 -20.71 17.87 -22.12
C SER A 28 -21.21 19.06 -22.94
N GLU A 29 -20.63 20.25 -22.74
CA GLU A 29 -21.00 21.49 -23.44
C GLU A 29 -20.63 21.42 -24.92
N SER A 30 -19.41 20.97 -25.23
CA SER A 30 -18.94 20.80 -26.61
C SER A 30 -19.77 19.76 -27.36
N LYS A 31 -20.09 18.61 -26.73
CA LYS A 31 -20.98 17.61 -27.33
C LYS A 31 -22.38 18.18 -27.62
N ARG A 32 -22.92 19.03 -26.74
CA ARG A 32 -24.22 19.68 -26.97
C ARG A 32 -24.14 20.69 -28.11
N ALA A 33 -23.09 21.52 -28.16
CA ALA A 33 -22.89 22.50 -29.22
C ALA A 33 -22.71 21.84 -30.59
N LEU A 34 -21.89 20.79 -30.67
CA LEU A 34 -21.70 20.03 -31.91
C LEU A 34 -22.99 19.34 -32.38
N ARG A 35 -23.81 18.81 -31.47
CA ARG A 35 -25.14 18.28 -31.82
C ARG A 35 -26.07 19.34 -32.40
N ARG A 36 -26.10 20.54 -31.80
CA ARG A 36 -26.90 21.67 -32.33
C ARG A 36 -26.43 22.10 -33.72
N LEU A 37 -25.11 22.14 -33.95
CA LEU A 37 -24.56 22.42 -35.27
C LEU A 37 -24.91 21.34 -36.28
N ASP A 38 -24.83 20.07 -35.90
CA ASP A 38 -25.20 18.93 -36.76
C ASP A 38 -26.69 18.92 -37.11
N GLU A 39 -27.57 19.22 -36.15
CA GLU A 39 -29.01 19.38 -36.38
C GLU A 39 -29.31 20.54 -37.34
N ARG A 40 -28.68 21.71 -37.13
CA ARG A 40 -28.80 22.86 -38.04
C ARG A 40 -28.28 22.51 -39.43
N ARG A 41 -27.15 21.82 -39.52
CA ARG A 41 -26.55 21.37 -40.78
C ARG A 41 -27.51 20.44 -41.53
N LYS A 42 -28.08 19.43 -40.87
CA LYS A 42 -29.07 18.52 -41.47
C LYS A 42 -30.29 19.25 -42.00
N ALA A 43 -30.79 20.25 -41.28
CA ALA A 43 -31.92 21.08 -41.73
C ALA A 43 -31.57 21.88 -43.00
N VAL A 44 -30.38 22.49 -43.05
CA VAL A 44 -29.88 23.23 -44.23
C VAL A 44 -29.60 22.28 -45.40
N GLU A 45 -29.06 21.08 -45.15
CA GLU A 45 -28.86 20.04 -46.17
C GLU A 45 -30.19 19.55 -46.75
N SER A 46 -31.25 19.41 -45.95
CA SER A 46 -32.59 19.09 -46.47
C SER A 46 -33.17 20.24 -47.30
N GLU A 47 -33.02 21.49 -46.84
CA GLU A 47 -33.44 22.68 -47.60
C GLU A 47 -32.73 22.74 -48.97
N LEU A 48 -31.42 22.46 -48.98
CA LEU A 48 -30.61 22.42 -50.19
C LEU A 48 -31.09 21.34 -51.16
N LYS A 49 -31.35 20.11 -50.67
CA LYS A 49 -31.88 19.02 -51.50
C LYS A 49 -33.25 19.34 -52.09
N ASP A 50 -34.12 19.97 -51.32
CA ASP A 50 -35.44 20.40 -51.79
C ASP A 50 -35.32 21.49 -52.88
N LEU A 51 -34.38 22.42 -52.74
CA LEU A 51 -34.11 23.44 -53.75
C LEU A 51 -33.45 22.86 -55.00
N GLN A 52 -32.48 21.94 -54.84
CA GLN A 52 -31.83 21.25 -55.95
C GLN A 52 -32.82 20.40 -56.75
N SER A 53 -33.71 19.65 -56.10
CA SER A 53 -34.75 18.88 -56.79
C SER A 53 -35.74 19.76 -57.55
N LYS A 54 -36.08 20.94 -57.01
CA LYS A 54 -36.87 21.96 -57.74
C LYS A 54 -36.11 22.52 -58.94
N SER A 55 -34.81 22.77 -58.80
CA SER A 55 -33.96 23.22 -59.91
C SER A 55 -33.89 22.19 -61.02
N GLU A 56 -33.62 20.92 -60.68
CA GLU A 56 -33.60 19.80 -61.62
C GLU A 56 -34.94 19.62 -62.35
N HIS A 57 -36.06 19.83 -61.63
CA HIS A 57 -37.38 19.79 -62.23
C HIS A 57 -37.58 20.91 -63.28
N LEU A 58 -37.24 22.15 -62.94
CA LEU A 58 -37.34 23.30 -63.85
C LEU A 58 -36.41 23.14 -65.06
N LEU A 59 -35.17 22.70 -64.86
CA LEU A 59 -34.23 22.36 -65.93
C LEU A 59 -34.77 21.23 -66.81
N GLY A 60 -35.41 20.21 -66.24
CA GLY A 60 -36.07 19.13 -66.97
C GLY A 60 -37.21 19.62 -67.89
N ILE A 61 -37.93 20.67 -67.50
CA ILE A 61 -38.95 21.33 -68.34
C ILE A 61 -38.29 22.12 -69.47
N ILE A 62 -37.22 22.86 -69.18
CA ILE A 62 -36.45 23.66 -70.15
C ILE A 62 -35.82 22.77 -71.23
N ASP A 63 -35.17 21.68 -70.81
CA ASP A 63 -34.54 20.68 -71.70
C ASP A 63 -35.55 19.81 -72.45
N GLY A 64 -36.84 19.89 -72.08
CA GLY A 64 -37.90 19.11 -72.69
C GLY A 64 -37.95 17.64 -72.29
N ARG A 65 -37.23 17.24 -71.23
CA ARG A 65 -37.28 15.89 -70.63
C ARG A 65 -38.59 15.67 -69.87
N ILE A 66 -39.16 16.75 -69.33
CA ILE A 66 -40.45 16.76 -68.62
C ILE A 66 -41.48 17.50 -69.49
N LYS A 67 -42.63 16.85 -69.73
CA LYS A 67 -43.74 17.48 -70.47
C LYS A 67 -44.68 18.17 -69.48
N PRO A 68 -44.81 19.51 -69.51
CA PRO A 68 -45.76 20.21 -68.67
C PRO A 68 -47.20 19.91 -69.14
N SER A 69 -48.04 19.46 -68.21
CA SER A 69 -49.47 19.20 -68.45
C SER A 69 -50.33 20.47 -68.37
N ALA A 70 -49.94 21.42 -67.52
CA ALA A 70 -50.54 22.74 -67.36
C ALA A 70 -49.47 23.78 -66.97
N VAL A 71 -49.75 25.06 -67.18
CA VAL A 71 -48.94 26.17 -66.65
C VAL A 71 -49.77 26.87 -65.60
N ASP A 72 -49.35 26.79 -64.34
CA ASP A 72 -49.99 27.55 -63.27
C ASP A 72 -49.65 29.03 -63.46
N LEU A 73 -50.64 29.82 -63.87
CA LEU A 73 -50.54 31.28 -64.00
C LEU A 73 -51.40 31.91 -62.88
N PRO A 74 -50.92 32.97 -62.21
CA PRO A 74 -51.75 33.78 -61.32
C PRO A 74 -53.05 34.22 -62.04
N GLU A 75 -54.17 34.32 -61.32
CA GLU A 75 -55.48 34.65 -61.91
C GLU A 75 -55.48 35.96 -62.72
N GLU A 76 -54.63 36.91 -62.34
CA GLU A 76 -54.42 38.18 -63.04
C GLU A 76 -53.70 37.99 -64.38
N GLU A 77 -52.67 37.13 -64.44
CA GLU A 77 -51.92 36.84 -65.67
C GLU A 77 -52.67 35.88 -66.60
N ALA A 78 -53.44 34.95 -66.04
CA ALA A 78 -54.27 34.01 -66.80
C ALA A 78 -55.37 34.71 -67.61
N ASN A 79 -55.86 35.86 -67.11
CA ASN A 79 -56.91 36.64 -67.75
C ASN A 79 -56.41 37.73 -68.71
N ASP A 80 -55.11 38.05 -68.70
CA ASP A 80 -54.51 39.03 -69.60
C ASP A 80 -54.57 38.57 -71.08
N PHE A 81 -54.98 39.48 -71.97
CA PHE A 81 -55.10 39.24 -73.41
C PHE A 81 -53.75 38.87 -74.04
N ARG A 82 -52.64 39.43 -73.53
CA ARG A 82 -51.28 39.09 -73.99
C ARG A 82 -50.89 37.65 -73.68
N THR A 83 -51.30 37.13 -72.53
CA THR A 83 -51.03 35.74 -72.11
C THR A 83 -51.84 34.74 -72.93
N LYS A 84 -53.10 35.06 -73.23
CA LYS A 84 -53.96 34.28 -74.16
C LYS A 84 -53.40 34.25 -75.58
N LEU A 85 -52.84 35.37 -76.06
CA LEU A 85 -52.17 35.44 -77.36
C LEU A 85 -50.86 34.62 -77.36
N ARG A 86 -50.05 34.74 -76.30
CA ARG A 86 -48.83 33.94 -76.10
C ARG A 86 -49.12 32.43 -76.08
N LEU A 87 -50.21 32.00 -75.44
CA LEU A 87 -50.65 30.60 -75.39
C LEU A 87 -50.96 30.07 -76.79
N ARG A 88 -51.55 30.91 -77.65
CA ARG A 88 -51.85 30.59 -79.06
C ARG A 88 -50.61 30.51 -79.96
N VAL A 89 -49.60 31.34 -79.69
CA VAL A 89 -48.37 31.42 -80.53
C VAL A 89 -47.31 30.41 -80.10
N LYS A 90 -47.07 30.26 -78.80
CA LYS A 90 -45.97 29.44 -78.24
C LYS A 90 -46.43 28.09 -77.68
N GLY A 91 -47.73 27.91 -77.50
CA GLY A 91 -48.30 26.73 -76.84
C GLY A 91 -47.97 26.68 -75.34
N VAL A 92 -48.61 25.74 -74.63
CA VAL A 92 -48.41 25.48 -73.19
C VAL A 92 -46.93 25.24 -72.87
N ARG A 93 -46.22 24.51 -73.74
CA ARG A 93 -44.81 24.19 -73.58
C ARG A 93 -43.89 25.41 -73.66
N GLY A 94 -44.14 26.33 -74.59
CA GLY A 94 -43.29 27.52 -74.75
C GLY A 94 -43.44 28.51 -73.59
N ILE A 95 -44.63 28.63 -73.01
CA ILE A 95 -44.86 29.46 -71.82
C ILE A 95 -44.29 28.80 -70.57
N ALA A 96 -44.42 27.47 -70.45
CA ALA A 96 -43.79 26.73 -69.34
C ALA A 96 -42.27 26.90 -69.30
N ILE A 97 -41.61 26.94 -70.47
CA ILE A 97 -40.15 27.16 -70.57
C ILE A 97 -39.77 28.59 -70.18
N GLU A 98 -40.53 29.61 -70.59
CA GLU A 98 -40.27 31.00 -70.19
C GLU A 98 -40.41 31.16 -68.67
N LYS A 99 -41.51 30.67 -68.10
CA LYS A 99 -41.74 30.72 -66.67
C LYS A 99 -40.69 29.93 -65.88
N ALA A 100 -40.32 28.74 -66.36
CA ALA A 100 -39.27 27.96 -65.73
C ALA A 100 -37.91 28.67 -65.71
N LYS A 101 -37.58 29.46 -66.74
CA LYS A 101 -36.35 30.29 -66.75
C LYS A 101 -36.44 31.45 -65.76
N ASP A 102 -37.59 32.11 -65.70
CA ASP A 102 -37.80 33.23 -64.77
C ASP A 102 -37.78 32.76 -63.31
N ASP A 103 -38.29 31.55 -63.02
CA ASP A 103 -38.30 30.95 -61.69
C ASP A 103 -36.93 30.31 -61.30
N LEU A 104 -36.09 29.95 -62.29
CA LEU A 104 -34.78 29.32 -62.05
C LEU A 104 -33.76 30.30 -61.46
N ILE A 105 -33.69 31.53 -61.96
CA ILE A 105 -32.74 32.56 -61.50
C ILE A 105 -32.85 32.82 -59.98
N PRO A 106 -34.03 33.17 -59.42
CA PRO A 106 -34.17 33.39 -57.98
C PRO A 106 -34.01 32.09 -57.17
N LEU A 107 -34.15 30.92 -57.79
CA LEU A 107 -33.91 29.64 -57.14
C LEU A 107 -32.40 29.34 -57.03
N GLU A 108 -31.62 29.61 -58.08
CA GLU A 108 -30.15 29.51 -58.07
C GLU A 108 -29.54 30.44 -57.01
N GLU A 109 -30.00 31.69 -56.92
CA GLU A 109 -29.57 32.62 -55.86
C GLU A 109 -29.91 32.12 -54.44
N ARG A 110 -31.01 31.37 -54.29
CA ARG A 110 -31.39 30.77 -52.99
C ARG A 110 -30.53 29.55 -52.68
N ILE A 111 -30.17 28.75 -53.68
CA ILE A 111 -29.24 27.63 -53.54
C ILE A 111 -27.89 28.15 -53.06
N GLU A 112 -27.33 29.16 -53.72
CA GLU A 112 -26.04 29.78 -53.33
C GLU A 112 -26.07 30.28 -51.88
N LYS A 113 -27.13 31.00 -51.47
CA LYS A 113 -27.28 31.45 -50.08
C LYS A 113 -27.39 30.30 -49.06
N VAL A 114 -27.96 29.17 -49.45
CA VAL A 114 -28.07 27.98 -48.59
C VAL A 114 -26.73 27.25 -48.51
N GLU A 115 -25.98 27.18 -49.61
CA GLU A 115 -24.61 26.65 -49.66
C GLU A 115 -23.67 27.49 -48.77
N ASP A 116 -23.72 28.83 -48.87
CA ASP A 116 -22.97 29.74 -47.99
C ASP A 116 -23.28 29.53 -46.50
N ARG A 117 -24.56 29.30 -46.16
CA ARG A 117 -24.98 28.99 -44.78
C ARG A 117 -24.40 27.66 -44.31
N LEU A 118 -24.32 26.67 -45.19
CA LEU A 118 -23.80 25.33 -44.90
C LEU A 118 -22.29 25.38 -44.68
N ASP A 119 -21.56 26.12 -45.50
CA ASP A 119 -20.13 26.39 -45.32
C ASP A 119 -19.85 27.17 -44.03
N GLY A 120 -20.69 28.17 -43.72
CA GLY A 120 -20.63 28.90 -42.46
C GLY A 120 -20.88 28.04 -41.22
N LEU A 121 -21.70 26.98 -41.32
CA LEU A 121 -21.90 26.00 -40.23
C LEU A 121 -20.71 25.04 -40.09
N ASN A 122 -20.16 24.55 -41.20
CA ASN A 122 -18.97 23.70 -41.21
C ASN A 122 -17.74 24.43 -40.65
N ALA A 123 -17.56 25.69 -41.01
CA ALA A 123 -16.49 26.56 -40.52
C ALA A 123 -16.58 26.82 -39.00
N LYS A 124 -17.77 26.68 -38.39
CA LYS A 124 -17.96 26.81 -36.93
C LYS A 124 -17.71 25.50 -36.18
N ALA A 125 -17.96 24.35 -36.79
CA ALA A 125 -17.81 23.05 -36.14
C ALA A 125 -16.33 22.64 -35.98
N SER A 126 -15.53 22.79 -37.04
CA SER A 126 -14.13 22.35 -37.05
C SER A 126 -13.25 22.99 -35.95
N PRO A 127 -13.31 24.32 -35.70
CA PRO A 127 -12.53 24.94 -34.62
C PRO A 127 -12.91 24.44 -33.23
N VAL A 128 -14.18 24.10 -33.00
CA VAL A 128 -14.64 23.58 -31.70
C VAL A 128 -14.09 22.18 -31.45
N GLU A 129 -14.09 21.30 -32.45
CA GLU A 129 -13.50 19.96 -32.32
C GLU A 129 -12.00 20.03 -32.05
N GLU A 130 -11.28 20.88 -32.78
CA GLU A 130 -9.83 21.06 -32.59
C GLU A 130 -9.53 21.61 -31.19
N LYS A 131 -10.21 22.68 -30.77
CA LYS A 131 -10.01 23.28 -29.43
C LYS A 131 -10.45 22.35 -28.32
N MET A 132 -11.49 21.53 -28.52
CA MET A 132 -11.91 20.51 -27.55
C MET A 132 -10.79 19.51 -27.32
N SER A 133 -10.15 19.04 -28.40
CA SER A 133 -9.03 18.10 -28.30
C SER A 133 -7.82 18.72 -27.57
N LYS A 134 -7.49 19.99 -27.86
CA LYS A 134 -6.41 20.73 -27.20
C LYS A 134 -6.67 20.93 -25.71
N THR A 135 -7.89 21.37 -25.37
CA THR A 135 -8.30 21.60 -23.98
C THR A 135 -8.29 20.30 -23.18
N LYS A 136 -8.80 19.21 -23.78
CA LYS A 136 -8.76 17.88 -23.15
C LYS A 136 -7.33 17.46 -22.85
N LYS A 137 -6.43 17.60 -23.82
CA LYS A 137 -5.01 17.26 -23.63
C LYS A 137 -4.37 18.09 -22.52
N ALA A 138 -4.60 19.41 -22.50
CA ALA A 138 -4.06 20.29 -21.47
C ALA A 138 -4.54 19.91 -20.05
N LEU A 139 -5.81 19.53 -19.90
CA LEU A 139 -6.36 19.06 -18.61
C LEU A 139 -5.78 17.71 -18.20
N GLN A 140 -5.58 16.78 -19.14
CA GLN A 140 -4.97 15.47 -18.88
C GLN A 140 -3.50 15.60 -18.47
N ASP A 141 -2.73 16.44 -19.18
CA ASP A 141 -1.33 16.71 -18.85
C ASP A 141 -1.22 17.33 -17.44
N LEU A 142 -2.13 18.25 -17.09
CA LEU A 142 -2.20 18.82 -15.74
C LEU A 142 -2.56 17.79 -14.68
N GLU A 143 -3.52 16.90 -14.94
CA GLU A 143 -3.92 15.85 -14.00
C GLU A 143 -2.74 14.91 -13.69
N ILE A 144 -1.95 14.55 -14.70
CA ILE A 144 -0.74 13.74 -14.52
C ILE A 144 0.25 14.47 -13.61
N LEU A 145 0.54 15.75 -13.89
CA LEU A 145 1.45 16.55 -13.07
C LEU A 145 0.98 16.68 -11.62
N LEU A 146 -0.32 16.87 -11.39
CA LEU A 146 -0.90 16.95 -10.04
C LEU A 146 -0.78 15.61 -9.28
N ARG A 147 -0.97 14.48 -9.97
CA ARG A 147 -0.79 13.15 -9.37
C ARG A 147 0.66 12.89 -8.99
N GLU A 148 1.61 13.25 -9.86
CA GLU A 148 3.05 13.15 -9.59
C GLU A 148 3.47 14.08 -8.44
N GLN A 149 2.92 15.31 -8.40
CA GLN A 149 3.16 16.23 -7.30
C GLN A 149 2.65 15.66 -5.98
N ARG A 150 1.48 15.00 -5.97
CA ARG A 150 0.92 14.35 -4.80
C ARG A 150 1.79 13.20 -4.28
N THR A 151 2.32 12.37 -5.17
CA THR A 151 3.21 11.27 -4.78
C THR A 151 4.49 11.80 -4.15
N LEU A 152 5.11 12.81 -4.77
CA LEU A 152 6.30 13.48 -4.22
C LEU A 152 6.02 14.14 -2.86
N LEU A 153 4.84 14.76 -2.69
CA LEU A 153 4.46 15.36 -1.39
C LEU A 153 4.36 14.30 -0.28
N ARG A 154 3.86 13.10 -0.58
CA ARG A 154 3.79 12.00 0.39
C ARG A 154 5.16 11.43 0.72
N GLU A 155 6.02 11.28 -0.28
CA GLU A 155 7.38 10.81 -0.11
C GLU A 155 8.22 11.80 0.72
N THR A 156 8.14 13.09 0.39
CA THR A 156 8.79 14.16 1.17
C THR A 156 8.28 14.21 2.60
N ARG A 157 6.96 14.05 2.83
CA ARG A 157 6.39 14.00 4.18
C ARG A 157 6.95 12.82 4.98
N SER A 158 6.99 11.62 4.39
CA SER A 158 7.55 10.44 5.07
C SER A 158 9.01 10.65 5.44
N ALA A 159 9.83 11.16 4.51
CA ALA A 159 11.23 11.46 4.77
C ALA A 159 11.39 12.56 5.84
N HIS A 160 10.51 13.56 5.84
CA HIS A 160 10.51 14.62 6.85
C HIS A 160 10.18 14.07 8.24
N GLU A 161 9.14 13.25 8.38
CA GLU A 161 8.77 12.61 9.65
C GLU A 161 9.90 11.72 10.20
N ASP A 162 10.66 11.04 9.34
CA ASP A 162 11.81 10.24 9.77
C ASP A 162 12.96 11.11 10.27
N VAL A 163 13.27 12.22 9.58
CA VAL A 163 14.26 13.20 10.03
C VAL A 163 13.79 13.88 11.33
N GLU A 164 12.52 14.22 11.45
CA GLU A 164 11.93 14.83 12.64
C GLU A 164 12.02 13.88 13.86
N LYS A 165 11.66 12.60 13.70
CA LYS A 165 11.83 11.60 14.76
C LYS A 165 13.29 11.50 15.21
N MET A 166 14.24 11.52 14.26
CA MET A 166 15.66 11.45 14.58
C MET A 166 16.17 12.71 15.28
N THR A 167 15.79 13.89 14.81
CA THR A 167 16.14 15.16 15.46
C THR A 167 15.44 15.35 16.81
N GLY A 168 14.25 14.80 17.01
CA GLY A 168 13.57 14.79 18.32
C GLY A 168 14.29 13.93 19.36
N ILE A 169 14.90 12.82 18.95
CA ILE A 169 15.66 11.93 19.84
C ILE A 169 17.07 12.48 20.12
N PHE A 170 17.76 12.94 19.08
CA PHE A 170 19.18 13.28 19.17
C PHE A 170 19.48 14.78 19.19
N GLY A 171 18.49 15.64 18.96
CA GLY A 171 18.68 17.08 18.75
C GLY A 171 19.39 17.42 17.43
N TRP A 172 19.70 18.71 17.24
CA TRP A 172 20.50 19.22 16.11
C TRP A 172 22.00 19.03 16.34
N TYR A 173 22.41 17.87 16.84
CA TYR A 173 23.84 17.60 17.04
C TYR A 173 24.50 17.28 15.70
N ASN A 174 25.80 17.59 15.63
CA ASN A 174 26.62 17.28 14.46
C ASN A 174 26.53 15.76 14.15
N PRO A 175 25.98 15.36 12.98
CA PRO A 175 25.74 13.96 12.66
C PRO A 175 27.03 13.14 12.63
N TYR A 176 28.17 13.75 12.30
CA TYR A 176 29.48 13.09 12.36
C TYR A 176 29.92 12.79 13.80
N ALA A 177 29.68 13.73 14.72
CA ALA A 177 29.99 13.54 16.13
C ALA A 177 29.07 12.49 16.78
N LEU A 178 27.79 12.49 16.43
CA LEU A 178 26.83 11.47 16.85
C LEU A 178 27.19 10.09 16.30
N SER A 179 27.50 10.00 15.00
CA SER A 179 27.89 8.75 14.34
C SER A 179 29.12 8.15 14.98
N ARG A 180 30.14 8.97 15.26
CA ARG A 180 31.36 8.53 15.94
C ARG A 180 31.07 8.01 17.35
N LYS A 181 30.29 8.74 18.15
CA LYS A 181 29.89 8.30 19.50
C LYS A 181 29.05 7.02 19.47
N ALA A 182 28.16 6.87 18.50
CA ALA A 182 27.34 5.68 18.33
C ALA A 182 28.21 4.45 17.98
N LEU A 183 29.17 4.61 17.06
CA LEU A 183 30.13 3.57 16.71
C LEU A 183 31.03 3.17 17.89
N ASP A 184 31.50 4.15 18.67
CA ASP A 184 32.30 3.91 19.87
C ASP A 184 31.47 3.12 20.90
N GLU A 185 30.21 3.48 21.12
CA GLU A 185 29.32 2.81 22.07
C GLU A 185 28.94 1.38 21.61
N VAL A 186 28.70 1.17 20.32
CA VAL A 186 28.49 -0.17 19.74
C VAL A 186 29.75 -1.03 19.88
N SER A 187 30.92 -0.45 19.62
CA SER A 187 32.23 -1.12 19.78
C SER A 187 32.45 -1.55 21.24
N LEU A 188 32.20 -0.65 22.19
CA LEU A 188 32.26 -0.94 23.63
C LEU A 188 31.24 -2.00 24.03
N SER A 189 29.99 -1.92 23.56
CA SER A 189 28.95 -2.91 23.83
C SER A 189 29.29 -4.28 23.25
N ARG A 190 29.88 -4.35 22.05
CA ARG A 190 30.35 -5.59 21.43
C ARG A 190 31.51 -6.20 22.21
N TRP A 191 32.44 -5.37 22.70
CA TRP A 191 33.52 -5.81 23.58
C TRP A 191 32.98 -6.36 24.92
N ARG A 192 32.04 -5.65 25.56
CA ARG A 192 31.36 -6.11 26.79
C ARG A 192 30.60 -7.41 26.56
N PHE A 193 29.90 -7.54 25.43
CA PHE A 193 29.23 -8.77 25.04
C PHE A 193 30.22 -9.93 24.85
N LYS A 194 31.34 -9.71 24.17
CA LYS A 194 32.41 -10.71 24.00
C LYS A 194 32.97 -11.16 25.35
N ASN A 195 33.15 -10.26 26.31
CA ASN A 195 33.61 -10.61 27.65
C ASN A 195 32.54 -11.37 28.46
N LYS A 196 31.26 -11.01 28.32
CA LYS A 196 30.15 -11.78 28.89
C LYS A 196 30.06 -13.17 28.28
N ALA A 197 30.25 -13.31 26.96
CA ALA A 197 30.30 -14.60 26.28
C ALA A 197 31.46 -15.47 26.80
N LYS A 198 32.64 -14.89 27.04
CA LYS A 198 33.75 -15.60 27.72
C LYS A 198 33.38 -16.04 29.14
N SER A 199 32.66 -15.21 29.89
CA SER A 199 32.16 -15.60 31.22
C SER A 199 31.12 -16.72 31.15
N VAL A 200 30.29 -16.75 30.11
CA VAL A 200 29.33 -17.84 29.86
C VAL A 200 30.07 -19.12 29.45
N MET A 201 31.13 -19.02 28.65
CA MET A 201 32.00 -20.17 28.32
C MET A 201 32.67 -20.77 29.56
N LYS A 202 33.22 -19.95 30.46
CA LYS A 202 33.75 -20.43 31.76
C LYS A 202 32.69 -21.12 32.62
N ARG A 203 31.45 -20.65 32.59
CA ARG A 203 30.33 -21.34 33.26
C ARG A 203 29.93 -22.62 32.55
N GLY A 204 30.19 -22.74 31.24
CA GLY A 204 30.08 -23.98 30.50
C GLY A 204 31.09 -25.03 30.99
N GLU A 205 32.35 -24.61 31.20
CA GLU A 205 33.39 -25.46 31.81
C GLU A 205 33.02 -25.88 33.24
N GLU A 206 32.43 -24.98 34.04
CA GLU A 206 31.88 -25.30 35.38
C GLU A 206 30.75 -26.35 35.28
N VAL A 207 29.83 -26.19 34.31
CA VAL A 207 28.75 -27.15 34.07
C VAL A 207 29.28 -28.52 33.63
N GLU A 208 30.32 -28.57 32.81
CA GLU A 208 30.98 -29.81 32.39
C GLU A 208 31.69 -30.50 33.57
N SER A 209 32.36 -29.73 34.44
CA SER A 209 32.91 -30.25 35.69
C SER A 209 31.83 -30.80 36.61
N LEU A 210 30.68 -30.14 36.73
CA LEU A 210 29.53 -30.62 37.50
C LEU A 210 28.91 -31.87 36.88
N GLU A 211 28.89 -31.99 35.54
CA GLU A 211 28.45 -33.21 34.85
C GLU A 211 29.34 -34.41 35.17
N ASN A 212 30.66 -34.19 35.19
CA ASN A 212 31.62 -35.22 35.58
C ASN A 212 31.42 -35.64 37.03
N GLN A 213 31.29 -34.69 37.96
CA GLN A 213 30.99 -34.99 39.38
C GLN A 213 29.64 -35.70 39.54
N ILE A 214 28.60 -35.28 38.83
CA ILE A 214 27.29 -35.96 38.81
C ILE A 214 27.43 -37.39 38.27
N SER A 215 28.27 -37.62 37.27
CA SER A 215 28.53 -38.96 36.72
C SER A 215 29.28 -39.82 37.72
N GLU A 216 30.34 -39.30 38.35
CA GLU A 216 31.10 -39.98 39.40
C GLU A 216 30.20 -40.36 40.58
N ILE A 217 29.38 -39.43 41.08
CA ILE A 217 28.42 -39.71 42.17
C ILE A 217 27.41 -40.78 41.76
N LYS A 218 26.95 -40.79 40.50
CA LYS A 218 26.05 -41.83 39.99
C LYS A 218 26.73 -43.18 39.90
N ASP A 219 27.96 -43.24 39.41
CA ASP A 219 28.72 -44.48 39.25
C ASP A 219 29.14 -45.04 40.62
N ASP A 220 29.50 -44.17 41.56
CA ASP A 220 29.70 -44.51 42.97
C ASP A 220 28.41 -45.04 43.61
N LEU A 221 27.26 -44.40 43.37
CA LEU A 221 25.96 -44.89 43.84
C LEU A 221 25.61 -46.25 43.23
N ARG A 222 25.87 -46.45 41.92
CA ARG A 222 25.69 -47.74 41.24
C ARG A 222 26.59 -48.84 41.81
N SER A 223 27.86 -48.50 42.08
CA SER A 223 28.83 -49.42 42.68
C SER A 223 28.46 -49.78 44.12
N THR A 224 28.10 -48.77 44.91
CA THR A 224 27.72 -48.90 46.32
C THR A 224 26.44 -49.71 46.47
N LEU A 225 25.43 -49.46 45.63
CA LEU A 225 24.17 -50.19 45.65
C LEU A 225 24.27 -51.56 44.96
N GLY A 226 25.26 -51.79 44.09
CA GLY A 226 25.46 -53.01 43.32
C GLY A 226 24.44 -53.17 42.18
N GLU A 227 24.92 -53.60 41.00
CA GLU A 227 24.08 -53.77 39.78
C GLU A 227 22.85 -54.69 39.98
N ALA A 228 22.90 -55.61 40.95
CA ALA A 228 21.82 -56.58 41.20
C ALA A 228 20.74 -56.13 42.20
N TYR A 229 20.94 -55.03 42.95
CA TYR A 229 19.93 -54.52 43.90
C TYR A 229 19.08 -53.37 43.34
N GLU A 230 19.25 -53.03 42.05
CA GLU A 230 18.45 -52.02 41.31
C GLU A 230 16.94 -52.25 41.43
N VAL A 231 16.49 -53.51 41.60
CA VAL A 231 15.06 -53.85 41.64
C VAL A 231 14.49 -53.98 43.07
N SER A 232 15.33 -54.19 44.09
CA SER A 232 14.86 -54.78 45.36
C SER A 232 15.17 -54.01 46.65
N PHE A 233 16.02 -52.98 46.66
CA PHE A 233 16.25 -52.14 47.87
C PHE A 233 15.94 -50.65 47.70
N LEU A 234 16.01 -50.11 46.48
CA LEU A 234 15.47 -48.77 46.16
C LEU A 234 13.98 -48.55 46.55
N PRO A 235 13.09 -49.57 46.67
CA PRO A 235 11.72 -49.32 47.10
C PRO A 235 11.50 -49.31 48.62
N ILE A 236 12.50 -49.57 49.47
CA ILE A 236 12.23 -49.79 50.91
C ILE A 236 12.11 -48.46 51.67
N VAL A 237 12.91 -47.44 51.34
CA VAL A 237 12.77 -46.10 51.97
C VAL A 237 11.90 -45.16 51.13
N PHE A 238 11.93 -45.31 49.81
CA PHE A 238 11.10 -44.55 48.88
C PHE A 238 10.41 -45.52 47.90
N LYS A 239 9.26 -46.10 48.29
CA LYS A 239 8.37 -46.74 47.30
C LYS A 239 8.01 -45.67 46.26
N SER A 240 8.66 -45.69 45.10
CA SER A 240 8.34 -44.93 43.88
C SER A 240 7.31 -43.79 44.07
N GLY A 241 7.79 -42.61 44.47
CA GLY A 241 6.96 -41.40 44.60
C GLY A 241 5.81 -41.44 45.62
N ARG A 242 5.76 -42.39 46.56
CA ARG A 242 4.70 -42.48 47.59
C ARG A 242 5.04 -41.79 48.90
N SER A 243 6.31 -41.68 49.25
CA SER A 243 6.76 -40.89 50.42
C SER A 243 7.04 -39.44 50.02
N PRO A 244 6.84 -38.47 50.94
CA PRO A 244 7.15 -37.06 50.68
C PRO A 244 8.58 -36.86 50.17
N GLU A 245 9.55 -37.58 50.72
CA GLU A 245 10.96 -37.46 50.38
C GLU A 245 11.31 -38.15 49.05
N GLY A 246 10.64 -39.26 48.71
CA GLY A 246 10.76 -39.88 47.39
C GLY A 246 10.19 -38.98 46.29
N LYS A 247 9.06 -38.30 46.54
CA LYS A 247 8.52 -37.28 45.62
C LYS A 247 9.46 -36.09 45.44
N ARG A 248 10.19 -35.70 46.48
CA ARG A 248 11.18 -34.62 46.43
C ARG A 248 12.43 -35.06 45.66
N PHE A 249 12.91 -36.28 45.85
CA PHE A 249 14.00 -36.84 45.05
C PHE A 249 13.64 -36.88 43.55
N ASP A 250 12.44 -37.36 43.19
CA ASP A 250 11.97 -37.40 41.80
C ASP A 250 11.86 -36.00 41.17
N ARG A 251 11.80 -34.94 41.97
CA ARG A 251 11.75 -33.53 41.56
C ARG A 251 13.09 -32.79 41.70
N ASP A 252 14.16 -33.50 42.08
CA ASP A 252 15.47 -32.93 42.46
C ASP A 252 15.39 -31.89 43.62
N GLU A 253 14.39 -32.01 44.50
CA GLU A 253 14.12 -31.11 45.65
C GLU A 253 14.59 -31.69 47.01
N LEU A 254 15.27 -32.85 46.99
CA LEU A 254 15.80 -33.50 48.20
C LEU A 254 17.15 -32.88 48.59
N THR A 255 17.25 -32.36 49.81
CA THR A 255 18.50 -31.77 50.33
C THR A 255 19.16 -32.66 51.38
N ILE A 256 20.45 -32.42 51.66
CA ILE A 256 21.20 -33.16 52.70
C ILE A 256 20.52 -32.98 54.07
N HIS A 257 20.00 -31.78 54.33
CA HIS A 257 19.29 -31.46 55.57
C HIS A 257 17.98 -32.26 55.72
N ASP A 258 17.30 -32.60 54.62
CA ASP A 258 16.11 -33.45 54.66
C ASP A 258 16.45 -34.89 55.02
N VAL A 259 17.64 -35.35 54.62
CA VAL A 259 18.15 -36.69 54.95
C VAL A 259 18.60 -36.77 56.41
N ASP A 260 19.25 -35.73 56.93
CA ASP A 260 19.70 -35.67 58.33
C ASP A 260 18.53 -35.68 59.32
N ASN A 261 17.41 -35.05 58.95
CA ASN A 261 16.20 -35.01 59.77
C ASN A 261 15.28 -36.23 59.56
N LEU A 262 15.69 -37.19 58.73
CA LEU A 262 14.88 -38.36 58.42
C LEU A 262 14.95 -39.35 59.59
N ASP A 263 13.85 -39.47 60.34
CA ASP A 263 13.73 -40.48 61.41
C ASP A 263 13.56 -41.89 60.83
N ILE A 264 14.65 -42.44 60.29
CA ILE A 264 14.72 -43.78 59.72
C ILE A 264 14.28 -44.81 60.77
N LYS A 265 14.70 -44.64 62.03
CA LYS A 265 14.40 -45.56 63.13
C LYS A 265 12.91 -45.58 63.49
N GLY A 266 12.26 -44.42 63.61
CA GLY A 266 10.82 -44.32 63.87
C GLY A 266 9.95 -44.83 62.72
N LYS A 267 10.35 -44.57 61.46
CA LYS A 267 9.64 -45.06 60.27
C LYS A 267 9.66 -46.59 60.14
N ILE A 268 10.71 -47.27 60.63
CA ILE A 268 10.81 -48.74 60.67
C ILE A 268 9.96 -49.31 61.81
N ALA A 269 9.93 -48.65 62.97
CA ALA A 269 9.28 -49.14 64.18
C ALA A 269 7.73 -49.10 64.16
N HIS A 270 7.11 -48.26 63.32
CA HIS A 270 5.66 -48.02 63.33
C HIS A 270 4.81 -48.93 62.42
N HIS A 271 5.41 -49.83 61.64
CA HIS A 271 4.64 -50.75 60.77
C HIS A 271 4.08 -51.97 61.55
N LYS A 272 3.00 -51.75 62.31
CA LYS A 272 2.33 -52.77 63.14
C LYS A 272 1.74 -53.98 62.38
N SER A 273 1.78 -54.02 61.04
CA SER A 273 1.10 -55.04 60.23
C SER A 273 2.01 -56.12 59.61
N LEU A 274 3.31 -56.19 59.95
CA LEU A 274 4.27 -57.04 59.22
C LEU A 274 4.90 -58.22 60.00
N GLY A 275 4.57 -58.41 61.28
CA GLY A 275 4.97 -59.59 62.08
C GLY A 275 6.48 -59.96 61.98
N ARG A 276 6.81 -61.26 62.02
CA ARG A 276 8.20 -61.80 61.99
C ARG A 276 9.05 -61.36 60.77
N LYS A 277 8.43 -60.85 59.69
CA LYS A 277 9.15 -60.27 58.55
C LYS A 277 9.60 -58.83 58.83
N ALA A 278 8.82 -58.08 59.63
CA ALA A 278 9.20 -56.76 60.12
C ALA A 278 10.43 -56.82 61.03
N ASP A 279 10.52 -57.81 61.92
CA ASP A 279 11.66 -57.95 62.83
C ASP A 279 12.96 -58.30 62.08
N ARG A 280 12.88 -59.16 61.05
CA ARG A 280 14.04 -59.45 60.18
C ARG A 280 14.46 -58.25 59.35
N LEU A 281 13.50 -57.49 58.80
CA LEU A 281 13.78 -56.25 58.08
C LEU A 281 14.34 -55.18 59.02
N SER A 282 13.83 -55.06 60.23
CA SER A 282 14.33 -54.14 61.26
C SER A 282 15.77 -54.49 61.66
N SER A 283 16.09 -55.78 61.83
CA SER A 283 17.45 -56.25 62.07
C SER A 283 18.39 -55.97 60.88
N LEU A 284 17.96 -56.30 59.65
CA LEU A 284 18.74 -56.05 58.43
C LEU A 284 18.96 -54.55 58.18
N VAL A 285 17.95 -53.72 58.45
CA VAL A 285 18.06 -52.27 58.31
C VAL A 285 18.89 -51.68 59.45
N ALA A 286 18.80 -52.20 60.67
CA ALA A 286 19.69 -51.81 61.78
C ALA A 286 21.16 -52.16 61.47
N GLU A 287 21.43 -53.36 60.95
CA GLU A 287 22.77 -53.80 60.52
C GLU A 287 23.32 -52.97 59.35
N ARG A 288 22.44 -52.47 58.46
CA ARG A 288 22.81 -51.68 57.27
C ARG A 288 22.45 -50.20 57.35
N THR A 289 22.16 -49.67 58.55
CA THR A 289 21.69 -48.29 58.74
C THR A 289 22.71 -47.27 58.22
N TYR A 290 23.99 -47.50 58.52
CA TYR A 290 25.08 -46.64 58.05
C TYR A 290 25.16 -46.56 56.53
N PHE A 291 25.02 -47.71 55.85
CA PHE A 291 25.00 -47.81 54.40
C PHE A 291 23.80 -47.09 53.77
N ILE A 292 22.62 -47.21 54.38
CA ILE A 292 21.40 -46.52 53.90
C ILE A 292 21.54 -45.00 54.07
N ILE A 293 22.07 -44.54 55.20
CA ILE A 293 22.31 -43.11 55.44
C ILE A 293 23.32 -42.55 54.43
N ASP A 294 24.45 -43.23 54.21
CA ASP A 294 25.45 -42.82 53.22
C ASP A 294 24.88 -42.76 51.80
N ALA A 295 24.08 -43.76 51.40
CA ALA A 295 23.39 -43.74 50.11
C ALA A 295 22.40 -42.57 49.98
N LEU A 296 21.64 -42.26 51.04
CA LEU A 296 20.71 -41.13 51.06
C LEU A 296 21.42 -39.78 51.00
N HIS A 297 22.54 -39.62 51.71
CA HIS A 297 23.37 -38.41 51.64
C HIS A 297 23.94 -38.20 50.24
N ARG A 298 24.43 -39.26 49.60
CA ARG A 298 24.90 -39.20 48.20
C ARG A 298 23.78 -38.88 47.21
N MET A 299 22.57 -39.39 47.43
CA MET A 299 21.39 -39.05 46.62
C MET A 299 20.97 -37.58 46.79
N ALA A 300 20.99 -37.05 48.02
CA ALA A 300 20.71 -35.64 48.28
C ALA A 300 21.78 -34.72 47.67
N HIS A 301 23.06 -35.09 47.80
CA HIS A 301 24.15 -34.37 47.16
C HIS A 301 24.01 -34.34 45.63
N LEU A 302 23.58 -35.46 45.02
CA LEU A 302 23.28 -35.53 43.60
C LEU A 302 22.16 -34.56 43.17
N CYS A 303 21.08 -34.45 43.95
CA CYS A 303 19.99 -33.49 43.70
C CYS A 303 20.47 -32.04 43.80
N GLU A 304 21.23 -31.71 44.85
CA GLU A 304 21.80 -30.36 45.01
C GLU A 304 22.70 -29.96 43.83
N GLN A 305 23.57 -30.86 43.37
CA GLN A 305 24.43 -30.60 42.20
C GLN A 305 23.63 -30.44 40.89
N ARG A 306 22.54 -31.19 40.72
CA ARG A 306 21.64 -31.05 39.56
C ARG A 306 20.91 -29.71 39.56
N VAL A 307 20.38 -29.28 40.71
CA VAL A 307 19.72 -27.97 40.85
C VAL A 307 20.73 -26.85 40.60
N TYR A 308 21.91 -26.93 41.20
CA TYR A 308 22.97 -25.93 41.01
C TYR A 308 23.38 -25.80 39.52
N LYS A 309 23.56 -26.93 38.83
CA LYS A 309 23.81 -26.95 37.38
C LYS A 309 22.69 -26.26 36.58
N LEU A 310 21.43 -26.55 36.89
CA LEU A 310 20.27 -25.93 36.21
C LEU A 310 20.24 -24.41 36.42
N GLU A 311 20.51 -23.94 37.64
CA GLU A 311 20.58 -22.52 37.96
C GLU A 311 21.67 -21.79 37.16
N ILE A 312 22.87 -22.37 37.05
CA ILE A 312 23.98 -21.80 36.28
C ILE A 312 23.59 -21.65 34.80
N VAL A 313 23.00 -22.70 34.22
CA VAL A 313 22.58 -22.71 32.80
C VAL A 313 21.49 -21.67 32.55
N GLU A 314 20.48 -21.60 33.40
CA GLU A 314 19.36 -20.66 33.23
C GLU A 314 19.82 -19.20 33.37
N ARG A 315 20.59 -18.88 34.41
CA ARG A 315 21.15 -17.53 34.61
C ARG A 315 22.02 -17.11 33.44
N SER A 316 22.84 -18.02 32.90
CA SER A 316 23.72 -17.73 31.76
C SER A 316 22.95 -17.45 30.48
N ARG A 317 21.90 -18.24 30.18
CA ARG A 317 21.00 -18.00 29.04
C ARG A 317 20.24 -16.69 29.11
N ILE A 318 19.83 -16.25 30.30
CA ILE A 318 19.12 -14.98 30.48
C ILE A 318 20.09 -13.81 30.24
N ILE A 319 21.28 -13.85 30.83
CA ILE A 319 22.30 -12.80 30.68
C ILE A 319 22.70 -12.62 29.21
N GLU A 320 22.90 -13.71 28.48
CA GLU A 320 23.25 -13.68 27.06
C GLU A 320 22.13 -13.07 26.21
N ARG A 321 20.88 -13.52 26.39
CA ARG A 321 19.72 -12.99 25.66
C ARG A 321 19.51 -11.50 25.91
N VAL A 322 19.62 -11.05 27.16
CA VAL A 322 19.47 -9.62 27.50
C VAL A 322 20.59 -8.79 26.87
N ALA A 323 21.84 -9.26 26.94
CA ALA A 323 22.98 -8.54 26.38
C ALA A 323 22.93 -8.49 24.84
N ALA A 324 22.49 -9.57 24.18
CA ALA A 324 22.30 -9.62 22.73
C ALA A 324 21.24 -8.61 22.27
N ARG A 325 20.05 -8.59 22.90
CA ARG A 325 18.99 -7.63 22.59
C ARG A 325 19.43 -6.18 22.80
N GLN A 326 20.22 -5.91 23.84
CA GLN A 326 20.77 -4.57 24.07
C GLN A 326 21.76 -4.16 22.98
N LEU A 327 22.60 -5.09 22.51
CA LEU A 327 23.52 -4.84 21.41
C LEU A 327 22.78 -4.60 20.09
N GLU A 328 21.77 -5.42 19.77
CA GLU A 328 20.92 -5.25 18.58
C GLU A 328 20.25 -3.88 18.55
N ARG A 329 19.61 -3.46 19.65
CA ARG A 329 18.99 -2.12 19.75
C ARG A 329 19.99 -0.99 19.53
N LYS A 330 21.21 -1.12 20.07
CA LYS A 330 22.26 -0.11 19.87
C LYS A 330 22.76 -0.08 18.42
N ILE A 331 22.88 -1.24 17.77
CA ILE A 331 23.24 -1.33 16.35
C ILE A 331 22.15 -0.68 15.49
N GLU A 332 20.87 -0.97 15.78
CA GLU A 332 19.74 -0.38 15.06
C GLU A 332 19.75 1.15 15.15
N VAL A 333 19.92 1.69 16.35
CA VAL A 333 20.05 3.14 16.57
C VAL A 333 21.26 3.71 15.82
N CYS A 334 22.42 3.03 15.88
CA CYS A 334 23.63 3.46 15.17
C CYS A 334 23.39 3.51 13.65
N ASN A 335 22.73 2.51 13.07
CA ASN A 335 22.41 2.50 11.64
C ASN A 335 21.48 3.64 11.26
N ARG A 336 20.48 3.95 12.09
CA ARG A 336 19.60 5.11 11.85
C ARG A 336 20.38 6.44 11.88
N ILE A 337 21.33 6.60 12.80
CA ILE A 337 22.19 7.79 12.87
C ILE A 337 23.09 7.89 11.63
N LEU A 338 23.69 6.78 11.20
CA LEU A 338 24.57 6.74 10.03
C LEU A 338 23.81 7.08 8.73
N ASN A 339 22.57 6.60 8.61
CA ASN A 339 21.72 6.86 7.44
C ASN A 339 21.09 8.26 7.46
N MET A 340 21.21 9.02 8.55
CA MET A 340 20.59 10.34 8.69
C MET A 340 21.07 11.32 7.60
N ALA A 341 22.35 11.26 7.24
CA ALA A 341 22.90 12.10 6.16
C ALA A 341 22.25 11.78 4.81
N GLU A 342 22.07 10.50 4.50
CA GLU A 342 21.39 10.04 3.30
C GLU A 342 19.92 10.47 3.31
N SER A 343 19.20 10.27 4.43
CA SER A 343 17.81 10.71 4.57
C SER A 343 17.64 12.23 4.39
N CYS A 344 18.58 13.05 4.89
CA CYS A 344 18.56 14.50 4.68
C CYS A 344 18.81 14.87 3.21
N MET A 345 19.73 14.17 2.54
CA MET A 345 19.99 14.37 1.11
C MET A 345 18.78 13.98 0.26
N THR A 346 18.18 12.81 0.54
CA THR A 346 16.94 12.36 -0.12
C THR A 346 15.82 13.38 0.07
N LEU A 347 15.61 13.85 1.31
CA LEU A 347 14.61 14.88 1.60
C LEU A 347 14.89 16.17 0.81
N SER A 348 16.15 16.62 0.75
CA SER A 348 16.52 17.81 -0.02
C SER A 348 16.25 17.65 -1.51
N THR A 349 16.58 16.51 -2.09
CA THR A 349 16.33 16.21 -3.51
C THR A 349 14.83 16.17 -3.79
N GLN A 350 14.07 15.43 -2.98
CA GLN A 350 12.62 15.30 -3.14
C GLN A 350 11.88 16.65 -2.96
N VAL A 351 12.34 17.50 -2.04
CA VAL A 351 11.81 18.86 -1.89
C VAL A 351 12.12 19.70 -3.13
N GLY A 352 13.33 19.59 -3.69
CA GLY A 352 13.69 20.25 -4.95
C GLY A 352 12.79 19.82 -6.11
N GLU A 353 12.65 18.50 -6.31
CA GLU A 353 11.78 17.92 -7.34
C GLU A 353 10.31 18.34 -7.16
N TYR A 354 9.82 18.37 -5.91
CA TYR A 354 8.48 18.83 -5.60
C TYR A 354 8.26 20.30 -5.98
N LEU A 355 9.24 21.19 -5.69
CA LEU A 355 9.15 22.61 -6.04
C LEU A 355 9.18 22.83 -7.56
N GLU A 356 10.02 22.08 -8.28
CA GLU A 356 10.03 22.11 -9.75
C GLU A 356 8.69 21.66 -10.33
N LYS A 357 8.14 20.55 -9.83
CA LYS A 357 6.82 20.05 -10.24
C LYS A 357 5.70 21.03 -9.90
N ARG A 358 5.76 21.70 -8.75
CA ARG A 358 4.83 22.76 -8.39
C ARG A 358 4.82 23.89 -9.43
N ALA A 359 5.99 24.36 -9.84
CA ALA A 359 6.09 25.38 -10.89
C ALA A 359 5.53 24.88 -12.24
N MET A 360 5.77 23.61 -12.60
CA MET A 360 5.18 23.00 -13.79
C MET A 360 3.64 22.92 -13.72
N VAL A 361 3.09 22.61 -12.54
CA VAL A 361 1.63 22.58 -12.31
C VAL A 361 1.03 23.97 -12.45
N GLU A 362 1.67 25.01 -11.93
CA GLU A 362 1.21 26.40 -12.08
C GLU A 362 1.14 26.80 -13.56
N VAL A 363 2.20 26.55 -14.33
CA VAL A 363 2.22 26.81 -15.78
C VAL A 363 1.20 25.93 -16.53
N GLY A 364 1.06 24.66 -16.14
CA GLY A 364 0.10 23.74 -16.73
C GLY A 364 -1.35 24.18 -16.50
N ARG A 365 -1.63 24.70 -15.30
CA ARG A 365 -2.94 25.24 -14.92
C ARG A 365 -3.28 26.49 -15.72
N GLU A 366 -2.36 27.44 -15.84
CA GLU A 366 -2.56 28.64 -16.67
C GLU A 366 -2.87 28.27 -18.12
N ARG A 367 -2.12 27.32 -18.70
CA ARG A 367 -2.37 26.82 -20.07
C ARG A 367 -3.77 26.20 -20.19
N ALA A 368 -4.16 25.37 -19.22
CA ALA A 368 -5.49 24.79 -19.18
C ALA A 368 -6.55 25.91 -19.13
N GLU A 369 -6.44 26.87 -18.22
CA GLU A 369 -7.37 28.00 -18.08
C GLU A 369 -7.52 28.83 -19.37
N VAL A 370 -6.43 29.10 -20.09
CA VAL A 370 -6.48 29.78 -21.40
C VAL A 370 -7.28 28.96 -22.41
N THR A 371 -6.99 27.65 -22.55
CA THR A 371 -7.73 26.79 -23.49
C THR A 371 -9.21 26.63 -23.11
N LEU A 372 -9.52 26.56 -21.80
CA LEU A 372 -10.88 26.56 -21.27
C LEU A 372 -11.63 27.85 -21.65
N ALA A 373 -10.97 29.01 -21.55
CA ALA A 373 -11.56 30.29 -21.87
C ALA A 373 -11.84 30.43 -23.38
N GLU A 374 -10.89 30.02 -24.22
CA GLU A 374 -11.02 30.05 -25.67
C GLU A 374 -12.21 29.20 -26.16
N ILE A 375 -12.33 27.96 -25.68
CA ILE A 375 -13.41 27.08 -26.10
C ILE A 375 -14.77 27.56 -25.56
N ARG A 376 -14.84 28.09 -24.33
CA ARG A 376 -16.08 28.70 -23.81
C ARG A 376 -16.54 29.88 -24.65
N SER A 377 -15.61 30.75 -25.07
CA SER A 377 -15.91 31.85 -25.98
C SER A 377 -16.53 31.34 -27.29
N ASP A 378 -16.00 30.26 -27.86
CA ASP A 378 -16.50 29.72 -29.12
C ASP A 378 -17.83 29.00 -28.96
N LEU A 379 -18.04 28.29 -27.85
CA LEU A 379 -19.32 27.67 -27.51
C LEU A 379 -20.44 28.69 -27.32
N LEU A 380 -20.13 29.91 -26.83
CA LEU A 380 -21.11 31.00 -26.72
C LEU A 380 -21.53 31.59 -28.07
N LYS A 381 -20.71 31.40 -29.13
CA LYS A 381 -20.99 31.91 -30.49
C LYS A 381 -21.84 30.93 -31.33
N ILE A 382 -22.19 29.77 -30.78
CA ILE A 382 -22.94 28.67 -31.45
C ILE A 382 -24.38 28.61 -30.92
#